data_AF-A0A1J7I4P5-F1
#
_entry.id   AF-A0A1J7I4P5-F1
#
_cell.length_a   1.000
_cell.length_b   1.000
_cell.length_c   1.000
_cell.angle_alpha   90.00
_cell.angle_beta   90.00
_cell.angle_gamma   90.00
#
_symmetry.space_group_name_H-M   'P 1'
#
loop_
_entity.id
_entity.type
_entity.pdbx_description
1 polymer ?
#
loop_
_entity_poly.entity_id
_entity_poly.type
_entity_poly.pdbx_seq_one_letter_code
_entity_poly.pdbx_strand_id
1 'polypeptide(L)'
;MNLVSIPQYIVERHAVIAERQLTAIEKRNEFFQKQLNIIQHTRLCVYREAEVWDLLTELDVIDPYRMRCYEYLCINEQKKRQLFGVPPHIRMQALIQMMNESGYH
;
A
#
# COMPACT_ATOMS: atom_id res chain seq x y z
N MET A 1 -15.25 55.46 25.78
CA MET A 1 -14.79 54.20 25.16
C MET A 1 -15.21 54.23 23.71
N ASN A 2 -14.29 54.44 22.78
CA ASN A 2 -14.61 54.45 21.35
C ASN A 2 -14.66 53.00 20.87
N LEU A 3 -15.87 52.47 20.65
CA LEU A 3 -16.06 51.24 19.90
C LEU A 3 -15.64 51.55 18.45
N VAL A 4 -14.48 51.03 18.05
CA VAL A 4 -14.05 51.08 16.65
C VAL A 4 -15.01 50.16 15.88
N SER A 5 -16.05 50.74 15.28
CA SER A 5 -16.92 50.01 14.36
C SER A 5 -16.10 49.66 13.11
N ILE A 6 -15.87 48.36 12.91
CA ILE A 6 -15.26 47.85 11.69
C ILE A 6 -16.22 48.17 10.54
N PRO A 7 -15.77 48.85 9.48
CA PRO A 7 -16.60 49.15 8.33
C PRO A 7 -17.16 47.88 7.67
N GLN A 8 -18.42 47.92 7.25
CA GLN A 8 -19.15 46.80 6.61
C GLN A 8 -18.34 46.14 5.47
N TYR A 9 -17.68 46.95 4.63
CA TYR A 9 -16.89 46.45 3.50
C TYR A 9 -15.69 45.59 3.94
N ILE A 10 -15.13 45.85 5.13
CA ILE A 10 -14.03 45.04 5.69
C ILE A 10 -14.58 43.69 6.10
N VAL A 11 -15.75 43.65 6.75
CA VAL A 11 -16.42 42.41 7.14
C VAL A 11 -16.73 41.54 5.92
N GLU A 12 -17.28 42.14 4.87
CA GLU A 12 -17.58 41.46 3.59
C GLU A 12 -16.32 40.90 2.93
N ARG A 13 -15.23 41.65 2.89
CA ARG A 13 -13.95 41.16 2.34
C ARG A 13 -13.41 39.98 3.14
N HIS A 14 -13.48 40.02 4.47
CA HIS A 14 -13.02 38.91 5.30
C HIS A 14 -13.89 37.67 5.12
N ALA A 15 -15.21 37.82 4.96
CA ALA A 15 -16.11 36.71 4.67
C ALA A 15 -15.73 36.01 3.35
N VAL A 16 -15.52 36.78 2.27
CA VAL A 16 -15.10 36.22 0.97
C VAL A 16 -13.74 35.51 1.06
N ILE A 17 -12.80 36.06 1.83
CA ILE A 17 -11.48 35.43 2.03
C ILE A 17 -11.64 34.12 2.80
N ALA A 18 -12.45 34.11 3.86
CA ALA A 18 -12.71 32.92 4.67
C ALA A 18 -13.38 31.81 3.84
N GLU A 19 -14.37 32.15 3.00
CA GLU A 19 -15.02 31.19 2.09
C GLU A 19 -14.03 30.56 1.11
N ARG A 20 -13.13 31.36 0.53
CA ARG A 20 -12.08 30.86 -0.37
C ARG A 20 -11.11 29.94 0.35
N GLN A 21 -10.72 30.27 1.58
CA GLN A 21 -9.85 29.42 2.39
C GLN A 21 -10.53 28.10 2.76
N LEU A 22 -11.78 28.14 3.18
CA LEU A 22 -12.58 26.93 3.46
C LEU A 22 -12.64 26.03 2.24
N THR A 23 -12.97 26.58 1.07
CA THR A 23 -13.04 25.83 -0.19
C THR A 23 -11.69 25.17 -0.53
N ALA A 24 -10.58 25.87 -0.29
CA ALA A 24 -9.24 25.33 -0.53
C ALA A 24 -8.87 24.20 0.45
N ILE A 25 -9.29 24.32 1.71
CA ILE A 25 -9.10 23.29 2.74
C ILE A 25 -9.93 22.05 2.42
N GLU A 26 -11.19 22.20 2.04
CA GLU A 26 -12.07 21.08 1.66
C GLU A 26 -11.49 20.29 0.50
N LYS A 27 -11.03 20.96 -0.56
CA LYS A 27 -10.35 20.30 -1.69
C LYS A 27 -9.09 19.54 -1.27
N ARG A 28 -8.29 20.09 -0.36
CA ARG A 28 -7.13 19.40 0.20
C ARG A 28 -7.54 18.18 1.02
N ASN A 29 -8.58 18.31 1.84
CA ASN A 29 -9.10 17.20 2.64
C ASN A 29 -9.61 16.06 1.76
N GLU A 30 -10.35 16.36 0.69
CA GLU A 30 -10.76 15.35 -0.29
C GLU A 30 -9.57 14.63 -0.93
N PHE A 31 -8.52 15.36 -1.29
CA PHE A 31 -7.30 14.77 -1.83
C PHE A 31 -6.62 13.83 -0.82
N PHE A 32 -6.44 14.27 0.43
CA PHE A 32 -5.84 13.44 1.48
C PHE A 32 -6.70 12.23 1.81
N GLN A 33 -8.02 12.35 1.81
CA GLN A 33 -8.93 11.21 1.99
C GLN A 33 -8.79 10.19 0.87
N LYS A 34 -8.68 10.62 -0.39
CA LYS A 34 -8.40 9.70 -1.51
C LYS A 34 -7.05 9.00 -1.35
N GLN A 35 -6.01 9.72 -0.93
CA GLN A 35 -4.69 9.14 -0.67
C GLN A 35 -4.72 8.14 0.49
N LEU A 36 -5.38 8.47 1.59
CA LEU A 36 -5.55 7.57 2.74
C LEU A 36 -6.31 6.31 2.35
N ASN A 37 -7.36 6.44 1.55
CA ASN A 37 -8.13 5.31 1.05
C ASN A 37 -7.23 4.40 0.20
N ILE A 38 -6.43 4.97 -0.72
CA ILE A 38 -5.43 4.20 -1.48
C ILE A 38 -4.48 3.47 -0.53
N ILE A 39 -3.87 4.14 0.45
CA ILE A 39 -2.92 3.54 1.39
C ILE A 39 -3.57 2.42 2.21
N GLN A 40 -4.79 2.61 2.70
CA GLN A 40 -5.51 1.62 3.49
C GLN A 40 -5.89 0.38 2.67
N HIS A 41 -6.24 0.56 1.40
CA HIS A 41 -6.68 -0.53 0.53
C HIS A 41 -5.51 -1.17 -0.24
N THR A 42 -4.39 -0.46 -0.42
CA THR A 42 -3.11 -1.05 -0.81
C THR A 42 -2.41 -1.56 0.44
N ARG A 43 -2.82 -2.74 0.91
CA ARG A 43 -2.03 -3.53 1.87
C ARG A 43 -0.68 -3.91 1.24
N LEU A 44 0.26 -2.98 1.22
CA LEU A 44 1.65 -3.21 0.82
C LEU A 44 2.37 -3.86 2.01
N CYS A 45 2.05 -5.13 2.27
CA CYS A 45 2.95 -5.96 3.06
C CYS A 45 4.15 -6.24 2.15
N VAL A 46 5.25 -5.52 2.38
CA VAL A 46 6.51 -5.71 1.65
C VAL A 46 7.27 -6.81 2.36
N TYR A 47 7.40 -7.96 1.71
CA TYR A 47 8.17 -9.09 2.21
C TYR A 47 9.61 -8.98 1.73
N ARG A 48 10.56 -8.99 2.67
CA ARG A 48 12.00 -8.96 2.42
C ARG A 48 12.46 -10.28 1.84
N GLU A 49 13.57 -10.27 1.12
CA GLU A 49 14.14 -11.49 0.53
C GLU A 49 14.53 -12.53 1.60
N ALA A 50 15.00 -12.09 2.76
CA ALA A 50 15.27 -12.98 3.90
C ALA A 50 14.01 -13.75 4.32
N GLU A 51 12.85 -13.09 4.35
CA GLU A 51 11.58 -13.72 4.72
C GLU A 51 11.14 -14.74 3.66
N VAL A 52 11.46 -14.50 2.38
CA VAL A 52 11.26 -15.48 1.30
C VAL A 52 12.12 -16.72 1.55
N TRP A 53 13.39 -16.53 1.90
CA TRP A 53 14.31 -17.63 2.19
C TRP A 53 13.87 -18.47 3.39
N ASP A 54 13.46 -17.80 4.47
CA ASP A 54 12.94 -18.45 5.68
C ASP A 54 11.68 -19.26 5.34
N LEU A 55 10.77 -18.69 4.55
CA LEU A 55 9.57 -19.40 4.11
C LEU A 55 9.90 -20.65 3.29
N LEU A 56 10.83 -20.57 2.33
CA LEU A 56 11.23 -21.73 1.53
C LEU A 56 11.91 -22.80 2.38
N THR A 57 12.57 -22.39 3.46
CA THR A 57 13.15 -23.29 4.46
C THR A 57 12.05 -23.97 5.30
N GLU A 58 11.04 -23.23 5.76
CA GLU A 58 9.88 -23.78 6.47
C GLU A 58 9.07 -24.77 5.62
N LEU A 59 8.98 -24.52 4.32
CA LEU A 59 8.32 -25.42 3.37
C LEU A 59 9.18 -26.64 3.01
N ASP A 60 10.41 -26.75 3.52
CA ASP A 60 11.34 -27.83 3.20
C ASP A 60 11.61 -27.98 1.68
N VAL A 61 11.66 -26.86 0.96
CA VAL A 61 12.03 -26.86 -0.45
C VAL A 61 13.52 -27.18 -0.54
N ILE A 62 13.90 -28.26 -1.22
CA ILE A 62 15.30 -28.70 -1.32
C ILE A 62 16.06 -28.01 -2.46
N ASP A 63 17.39 -27.95 -2.37
CA ASP A 63 18.24 -27.50 -3.46
C ASP A 63 18.23 -28.49 -4.64
N PRO A 64 18.36 -28.02 -5.91
CA PRO A 64 18.53 -26.63 -6.34
C PRO A 64 17.20 -25.87 -6.50
N TYR A 65 16.06 -26.52 -6.23
CA TYR A 65 14.74 -25.94 -6.44
C TYR A 65 14.47 -24.73 -5.54
N ARG A 66 15.04 -24.72 -4.32
CA ARG A 66 14.96 -23.59 -3.39
C ARG A 66 15.47 -22.31 -4.03
N MET A 67 16.67 -22.36 -4.65
CA MET A 67 17.26 -21.19 -5.30
C MET A 67 16.39 -20.67 -6.45
N ARG A 68 15.84 -21.56 -7.28
CA ARG A 68 14.92 -21.17 -8.37
C ARG A 68 13.65 -20.51 -7.85
N CYS A 69 13.06 -21.06 -6.80
CA CYS A 69 11.88 -20.46 -6.17
C CYS A 69 12.19 -19.11 -5.54
N TYR A 70 13.36 -18.97 -4.91
CA TYR A 70 13.84 -17.73 -4.34
C TYR A 70 13.98 -16.64 -5.41
N GLU A 71 14.70 -16.91 -6.49
CA GLU A 71 14.89 -15.98 -7.61
C GLU A 71 13.54 -15.55 -8.21
N TYR A 72 12.65 -16.51 -8.47
CA TYR A 72 11.31 -16.24 -9.01
C TYR A 72 10.51 -15.31 -8.10
N LEU A 73 10.46 -15.58 -6.79
CA LEU A 73 9.68 -14.79 -5.83
C LEU A 73 10.30 -13.41 -5.57
N CYS A 74 11.63 -13.30 -5.56
CA CYS A 74 12.31 -12.01 -5.38
C CYS A 74 12.12 -11.09 -6.59
N ILE A 75 12.06 -11.63 -7.81
CA ILE A 75 11.77 -10.86 -9.03
C ILE A 75 10.27 -10.52 -9.13
N ASN A 76 9.39 -11.43 -8.67
CA ASN A 76 7.94 -11.29 -8.82
C ASN A 76 7.23 -10.90 -7.52
N GLU A 77 7.22 -9.60 -7.22
CA GLU A 77 6.54 -9.02 -6.04
C GLU A 77 5.05 -9.39 -5.91
N GLN A 78 4.35 -9.57 -7.03
CA GLN A 78 2.95 -9.96 -7.00
C GLN A 78 2.79 -11.41 -6.52
N LYS A 79 3.56 -12.33 -7.09
CA LYS A 79 3.53 -13.76 -6.71
C LYS A 79 4.06 -13.97 -5.30
N LYS A 80 5.10 -13.21 -4.89
CA LYS A 80 5.55 -13.14 -3.49
C LYS A 80 4.41 -12.76 -2.55
N ARG A 81 3.75 -11.63 -2.77
CA ARG A 81 2.63 -11.20 -1.91
C ARG A 81 1.47 -12.21 -1.90
N GLN A 82 1.17 -12.82 -3.04
CA GLN A 82 0.16 -13.88 -3.12
C GLN A 82 0.55 -15.06 -2.24
N LEU A 83 1.78 -15.58 -2.35
CA LEU A 83 2.24 -16.75 -1.60
C LEU A 83 2.23 -16.51 -0.07
N PHE A 84 2.69 -15.35 0.38
CA PHE A 84 2.65 -15.01 1.81
C PHE A 84 1.22 -14.82 2.34
N GLY A 85 0.29 -14.38 1.48
CA GLY A 85 -1.14 -14.29 1.81
C GLY A 85 -1.85 -15.64 1.90
N VAL A 86 -1.24 -16.72 1.41
CA VAL A 86 -1.82 -18.06 1.44
C VAL A 86 -1.66 -18.69 2.86
N PRO A 87 -2.71 -19.35 3.39
CA PRO A 87 -2.62 -20.09 4.65
C PRO A 87 -1.47 -21.11 4.65
N PRO A 88 -0.72 -21.27 5.78
CA PRO A 88 0.49 -22.09 5.82
C PRO A 88 0.32 -23.52 5.27
N HIS A 89 -0.79 -24.18 5.60
CA HIS A 89 -1.04 -25.59 5.25
C HIS A 89 -1.25 -25.85 3.75
N ILE A 90 -1.59 -24.85 2.94
CA ILE A 90 -1.72 -25.00 1.47
C ILE A 90 -0.63 -24.24 0.69
N ARG A 91 0.32 -23.62 1.40
CA ARG A 91 1.29 -22.71 0.79
C ARG A 91 2.28 -23.44 -0.13
N MET A 92 2.68 -24.66 0.20
CA MET A 92 3.49 -25.50 -0.69
C MET A 92 2.78 -25.77 -2.02
N GLN A 93 1.50 -26.13 -1.98
CA GLN A 93 0.71 -26.39 -3.18
C GLN A 93 0.62 -25.14 -4.06
N ALA A 94 0.41 -23.98 -3.45
CA ALA A 94 0.39 -22.70 -4.17
C ALA A 94 1.76 -22.40 -4.82
N LEU A 95 2.87 -22.65 -4.12
CA LEU A 95 4.21 -22.48 -4.67
C LEU A 95 4.43 -23.37 -5.90
N ILE A 96 4.09 -24.66 -5.80
CA ILE A 96 4.20 -25.61 -6.92
C ILE A 96 3.39 -25.13 -8.13
N GLN A 97 2.14 -24.70 -7.91
CA GLN A 97 1.29 -24.19 -8.98
C GLN A 97 1.91 -22.94 -9.64
N MET A 98 2.40 -21.99 -8.84
CA MET A 98 3.05 -20.78 -9.37
C MET A 98 4.29 -21.10 -10.20
N MET A 99 5.13 -22.03 -9.73
CA MET A 99 6.34 -22.44 -10.47
C MET A 99 5.97 -23.15 -11.79
N ASN A 100 4.95 -24.02 -11.79
CA ASN A 100 4.49 -24.68 -13.01
C ASN A 100 3.91 -23.69 -14.03
N GLU A 101 3.14 -22.69 -13.59
CA GLU A 101 2.60 -21.63 -14.45
C GLU A 101 3.70 -20.74 -15.05
N SER A 102 4.84 -20.62 -14.37
CA SER A 102 5.94 -19.75 -14.78
C SER A 102 6.84 -20.33 -15.87
N GLY A 103 6.73 -21.63 -16.16
CA GLY A 103 7.58 -22.32 -17.14
C GLY A 103 9.03 -22.54 -16.67
N TYR A 104 9.36 -22.25 -15.41
CA TYR A 104 10.64 -22.59 -14.78
C TYR A 104 10.65 -24.08 -14.41
N HIS A 105 10.84 -24.95 -15.40
CA HIS A 105 11.07 -26.39 -15.22
C HIS A 105 12.52 -26.69 -14.82
#